data_AF-A0A831SMD0-F1
#
_entry.id   AF-A0A831SMD0-F1
#
_cell.length_a   1.000
_cell.length_b   1.000
_cell.length_c   1.000
_cell.angle_alpha   90.00
_cell.angle_beta   90.00
_cell.angle_gamma   90.00
#
_symmetry.space_group_name_H-M   'P 1'
#
loop_
_entity.id
_entity.type
_entity.pdbx_description
1 polymer ?
#
loop_
_entity_poly.entity_id
_entity_poly.type
_entity_poly.pdbx_seq_one_letter_code
_entity_poly.pdbx_strand_id
1 'polypeptide(L)'
;MKKNFFQSYISPKKFKNSLSQKLVQDLTYSTIPSYLRYEDKNAMRWGVETRLPFLDHEFVEKTIFLPVEYKIRNGITKYIFREAMKGILPEKIRLRTDKIGFATPMNDWLKSELFIELTENLIESDSFKERIYWNWKKVKKEFEKYKNNKKNISLDVWKWINLELWLRMFIDENWHITYIIN
;
A
#
# COMPACT_ATOMS: atom_id res chain seq x y z
N MET A 1 4.04 -26.49 -26.53
CA MET A 1 3.96 -25.57 -25.37
C MET A 1 2.51 -25.48 -24.92
N LYS A 2 2.17 -25.97 -23.71
CA LYS A 2 0.84 -25.74 -23.13
C LYS A 2 0.60 -24.23 -23.09
N LYS A 3 -0.56 -23.75 -23.57
CA LYS A 3 -0.95 -22.34 -23.43
C LYS A 3 -0.70 -21.90 -21.98
N ASN A 4 0.06 -20.83 -21.78
CA ASN A 4 0.34 -20.28 -20.45
C ASN A 4 -1.00 -20.05 -19.73
N PHE A 5 -1.19 -20.71 -18.59
CA PHE A 5 -2.41 -20.67 -17.80
C PHE A 5 -2.96 -19.24 -17.65
N PHE A 6 -2.08 -18.28 -17.35
CA PHE A 6 -2.42 -16.87 -17.21
C PHE A 6 -2.98 -16.21 -18.48
N GLN A 7 -2.45 -16.53 -19.66
CA GLN A 7 -2.90 -15.97 -20.94
C GLN A 7 -4.25 -16.53 -21.39
N SER A 8 -4.64 -17.71 -20.93
CA SER A 8 -5.90 -18.36 -21.32
C SER A 8 -7.03 -18.31 -20.28
N TYR A 9 -6.74 -18.16 -18.98
CA TYR A 9 -7.74 -18.44 -17.93
C TYR A 9 -8.12 -17.28 -17.01
N ILE A 10 -7.24 -16.30 -16.79
CA ILE A 10 -7.52 -15.23 -15.82
C ILE A 10 -8.04 -13.98 -16.55
N SER A 11 -9.33 -14.02 -16.90
CA SER A 11 -10.08 -12.82 -17.29
C SER A 11 -11.15 -12.57 -16.24
N PRO A 12 -11.26 -11.35 -15.65
CA PRO A 12 -12.31 -11.03 -14.69
C PRO A 12 -13.70 -11.42 -15.20
N LYS A 13 -13.96 -11.22 -16.49
CA LYS A 13 -15.26 -11.51 -17.13
C LYS A 13 -15.70 -12.98 -17.07
N LYS A 14 -14.80 -13.92 -16.75
CA LYS A 14 -15.13 -15.36 -16.63
C LYS A 14 -15.79 -15.72 -15.29
N PHE A 15 -15.65 -14.88 -14.27
CA PHE A 15 -16.24 -15.14 -12.96
C PHE A 15 -17.60 -14.47 -12.83
N LYS A 16 -18.63 -15.21 -12.38
CA LYS A 16 -19.99 -14.67 -12.21
C LYS A 16 -20.15 -13.78 -10.97
N ASN A 17 -19.34 -13.99 -9.94
CA ASN A 17 -19.43 -13.24 -8.68
C ASN A 17 -18.38 -12.13 -8.57
N SER A 18 -18.77 -10.99 -8.00
CA SER A 18 -17.93 -9.80 -7.88
C SER A 18 -16.66 -10.02 -7.05
N LEU A 19 -16.72 -10.87 -6.02
CA LEU A 19 -15.55 -11.18 -5.19
C LEU A 19 -14.44 -11.84 -6.02
N SER A 20 -14.77 -12.86 -6.80
CA SER A 20 -13.77 -13.58 -7.59
C SER A 20 -13.21 -12.72 -8.72
N GLN A 21 -14.03 -11.86 -9.32
CA GLN A 21 -13.57 -10.84 -10.26
C GLN A 21 -12.55 -9.88 -9.61
N LYS A 22 -12.85 -9.40 -8.39
CA LYS A 22 -11.97 -8.51 -7.65
C LYS A 22 -10.66 -9.20 -7.26
N LEU A 23 -10.71 -10.44 -6.80
CA LEU A 23 -9.50 -11.23 -6.45
C LEU A 23 -8.57 -11.41 -7.66
N VAL A 24 -9.14 -11.70 -8.84
CA VAL A 24 -8.37 -11.74 -10.09
C VAL A 24 -7.72 -10.40 -10.38
N GLN A 25 -8.47 -9.30 -10.30
CA GLN A 25 -7.93 -7.97 -10.54
C GLN A 25 -6.82 -7.61 -9.54
N ASP A 26 -6.98 -7.96 -8.27
CA ASP A 26 -5.96 -7.73 -7.24
C ASP A 26 -4.71 -8.55 -7.44
N LEU A 27 -4.84 -9.78 -7.92
CA LEU A 27 -3.71 -10.64 -8.27
C LEU A 27 -2.93 -10.11 -9.48
N THR A 28 -3.62 -9.56 -10.48
CA THR A 28 -3.04 -9.29 -11.80
C THR A 28 -2.74 -7.82 -12.11
N TYR A 29 -3.50 -6.88 -11.54
CA TYR A 29 -3.43 -5.46 -11.95
C TYR A 29 -3.27 -4.47 -10.79
N SER A 30 -3.95 -4.66 -9.64
CA SER A 30 -3.99 -3.63 -8.60
C SER A 30 -3.02 -3.88 -7.45
N THR A 31 -3.33 -4.85 -6.60
CA THR A 31 -2.78 -4.91 -5.24
C THR A 31 -1.47 -5.69 -5.19
N ILE A 32 -1.48 -6.95 -5.65
CA ILE A 32 -0.32 -7.83 -5.58
C ILE A 32 0.87 -7.29 -6.38
N PRO A 33 0.73 -6.83 -7.65
CA PRO A 33 1.87 -6.30 -8.39
C PRO A 33 2.58 -5.13 -7.69
N SER A 34 1.81 -4.26 -7.04
CA SER A 34 2.35 -3.13 -6.28
C SER A 34 3.13 -3.61 -5.05
N TYR A 35 2.59 -4.56 -4.29
CA TYR A 35 3.28 -5.13 -3.12
C TYR A 35 4.53 -5.92 -3.50
N LEU A 36 4.49 -6.71 -4.58
CA LEU A 36 5.64 -7.44 -5.08
C LEU A 36 6.80 -6.49 -5.42
N ARG A 37 6.50 -5.34 -6.05
CA ARG A 37 7.52 -4.33 -6.35
C ARG A 37 8.19 -3.78 -5.10
N TYR A 38 7.42 -3.46 -4.06
CA TYR A 38 7.99 -2.92 -2.82
C TYR A 38 8.82 -3.96 -2.08
N GLU A 39 8.30 -5.17 -2.02
CA GLU A 39 8.91 -6.31 -1.34
C GLU A 39 10.27 -6.66 -1.96
N ASP A 40 10.29 -6.83 -3.29
CA ASP A 40 11.49 -7.14 -4.08
C ASP A 40 12.57 -6.07 -3.93
N LYS A 41 12.22 -4.78 -4.14
CA LYS A 41 13.18 -3.68 -4.01
C LYS A 41 13.75 -3.54 -2.60
N ASN A 42 12.91 -3.72 -1.59
CA ASN A 42 13.35 -3.61 -0.20
C ASN A 42 14.28 -4.77 0.18
N ALA A 43 13.96 -6.00 -0.24
CA ALA A 43 14.76 -7.17 0.06
C ALA A 43 16.11 -7.16 -0.69
N MET A 44 16.08 -6.88 -2.00
CA MET A 44 17.28 -6.81 -2.84
C MET A 44 18.25 -5.72 -2.40
N ARG A 45 17.75 -4.61 -1.83
CA ARG A 45 18.61 -3.56 -1.26
C ARG A 45 19.55 -4.09 -0.17
N TRP A 46 19.15 -5.16 0.52
CA TRP A 46 19.91 -5.80 1.58
C TRP A 46 20.45 -7.18 1.18
N GLY A 47 20.40 -7.53 -0.10
CA GLY A 47 20.84 -8.85 -0.61
C GLY A 47 20.02 -10.02 -0.07
N VAL A 48 18.78 -9.77 0.37
CA VAL A 48 17.88 -10.81 0.90
C VAL A 48 17.00 -11.32 -0.22
N GLU A 49 16.95 -12.64 -0.39
CA GLU A 49 15.99 -13.29 -1.29
C GLU A 49 14.71 -13.63 -0.54
N THR A 50 13.56 -13.23 -1.08
CA THR A 50 12.26 -13.48 -0.49
C THR A 50 11.50 -14.57 -1.22
N ARG A 51 10.68 -15.32 -0.46
CA ARG A 51 9.82 -16.39 -0.99
C ARG A 51 8.38 -16.12 -0.59
N LEU A 52 7.47 -16.30 -1.52
CA LEU A 52 6.04 -15.96 -1.37
C LEU A 52 5.16 -17.20 -1.58
N PRO A 53 5.09 -18.13 -0.60
CA PRO A 53 4.42 -19.43 -0.79
C PRO A 53 2.95 -19.32 -1.20
N PHE A 54 2.25 -18.27 -0.77
CA PHE A 54 0.84 -18.05 -1.13
C PHE A 54 0.63 -17.57 -2.58
N LEU A 55 1.70 -17.21 -3.28
CA LEU A 55 1.69 -16.88 -4.70
C LEU A 55 2.27 -17.99 -5.57
N ASP A 56 2.49 -19.19 -5.01
CA ASP A 56 2.72 -20.36 -5.83
C ASP A 56 1.54 -20.52 -6.82
N HIS A 57 1.90 -20.77 -8.07
CA HIS A 57 0.93 -20.84 -9.16
C HIS A 57 -0.12 -21.94 -8.89
N GLU A 58 0.27 -23.16 -8.52
CA GLU A 58 -0.70 -24.23 -8.28
C GLU A 58 -1.66 -23.89 -7.14
N PHE A 59 -1.15 -23.27 -6.07
CA PHE A 59 -1.97 -22.83 -4.96
C PHE A 59 -2.98 -21.76 -5.39
N VAL A 60 -2.52 -20.75 -6.12
CA VAL A 60 -3.38 -19.66 -6.64
C VAL A 60 -4.44 -20.22 -7.60
N GLU A 61 -4.04 -21.09 -8.51
CA GLU A 61 -4.93 -21.73 -9.48
C GLU A 61 -6.06 -22.49 -8.79
N LYS A 62 -5.75 -23.31 -7.79
CA LYS A 62 -6.76 -24.07 -7.04
C LYS A 62 -7.65 -23.17 -6.20
N THR A 63 -7.08 -22.17 -5.53
CA THR A 63 -7.83 -21.32 -4.59
C THR A 63 -8.71 -20.28 -5.26
N ILE A 64 -8.34 -19.79 -6.44
CA ILE A 64 -9.12 -18.74 -7.13
C ILE A 64 -10.48 -19.27 -7.61
N PHE A 65 -10.57 -20.55 -7.98
CA PHE A 65 -11.81 -21.20 -8.40
C PHE A 65 -12.67 -21.77 -7.26
N LEU A 66 -12.21 -21.70 -6.01
CA LEU A 66 -13.02 -22.14 -4.88
C LEU A 66 -14.33 -21.33 -4.79
N PRO A 67 -15.46 -22.01 -4.45
CA PRO A 67 -16.71 -21.33 -4.12
C PRO A 67 -16.49 -20.23 -3.06
N VAL A 68 -17.28 -19.17 -3.16
CA VAL A 68 -17.11 -17.96 -2.34
C VAL A 68 -17.29 -18.26 -0.86
N GLU A 69 -18.13 -19.24 -0.53
CA GLU A 69 -18.46 -19.67 0.83
C GLU A 69 -17.23 -20.25 1.55
N TYR A 70 -16.26 -20.80 0.83
CA TYR A 70 -14.98 -21.24 1.40
C TYR A 70 -14.02 -20.07 1.66
N LYS A 71 -14.20 -18.95 0.96
CA LYS A 71 -13.39 -17.74 1.13
C LYS A 71 -13.96 -16.86 2.22
N ILE A 72 -15.28 -16.69 2.26
CA ILE A 72 -16.02 -15.87 3.23
C ILE A 72 -17.28 -16.63 3.66
N ARG A 73 -17.44 -16.83 4.97
CA ARG A 73 -18.62 -17.50 5.55
C ARG A 73 -19.04 -16.81 6.84
N ASN A 74 -20.32 -16.47 6.97
CA ASN A 74 -20.89 -15.85 8.18
C ASN A 74 -20.07 -14.64 8.69
N GLY A 75 -19.64 -13.76 7.77
CA GLY A 75 -18.81 -12.59 8.09
C GLY A 75 -17.32 -12.89 8.34
N ILE A 76 -16.90 -14.16 8.34
CA ILE A 76 -15.50 -14.56 8.55
C ILE A 76 -14.80 -14.72 7.20
N THR A 77 -13.73 -13.94 7.00
CA THR A 77 -12.85 -14.04 5.83
C THR A 77 -11.80 -15.14 5.99
N LYS A 78 -11.26 -15.64 4.88
CA LYS A 78 -10.27 -16.72 4.80
C LYS A 78 -10.76 -18.01 5.48
N TYR A 79 -12.05 -18.28 5.39
CA TYR A 79 -12.71 -19.34 6.17
C TYR A 79 -12.01 -20.70 6.02
N ILE A 80 -11.81 -21.19 4.80
CA ILE A 80 -11.14 -22.49 4.57
C ILE A 80 -9.70 -22.51 5.07
N PHE A 81 -8.97 -21.39 4.98
CA PHE A 81 -7.61 -21.30 5.49
C PHE A 81 -7.59 -21.38 7.02
N ARG A 82 -8.55 -20.72 7.70
CA ARG A 82 -8.69 -20.80 9.16
C ARG A 82 -9.02 -22.22 9.60
N GLU A 83 -9.89 -22.92 8.88
CA GLU A 83 -10.22 -24.31 9.20
C GLU A 83 -9.04 -25.25 8.97
N ALA A 84 -8.30 -25.07 7.87
CA ALA A 84 -7.09 -25.84 7.59
C ALA A 84 -5.98 -25.67 8.67
N MET A 85 -5.98 -24.55 9.39
CA MET A 85 -5.02 -24.25 10.46
C MET A 85 -5.47 -24.70 11.86
N LYS A 86 -6.62 -25.37 11.98
CA LYS A 86 -7.11 -25.89 13.27
C LYS A 86 -6.14 -26.94 13.82
N GLY A 87 -5.77 -26.82 15.09
CA GLY A 87 -4.75 -27.68 15.72
C GLY A 87 -3.29 -27.35 15.35
N ILE A 88 -3.05 -26.47 14.37
CA ILE A 88 -1.72 -25.96 14.00
C ILE A 88 -1.46 -24.61 14.66
N LEU A 89 -2.43 -23.69 14.59
CA LEU A 89 -2.34 -22.36 15.19
C LEU A 89 -3.13 -22.27 16.50
N PRO A 90 -2.66 -21.50 17.50
CA PRO A 90 -3.46 -21.17 18.67
C PRO A 90 -4.79 -20.53 18.27
N GLU A 91 -5.89 -20.96 18.89
CA GLU A 91 -7.25 -20.50 18.53
C GLU A 91 -7.41 -18.97 18.59
N LYS A 92 -6.76 -18.32 19.57
CA LYS A 92 -6.72 -16.85 19.69
C LYS A 92 -6.13 -16.15 18.44
N ILE A 93 -5.22 -16.80 17.72
CA ILE A 93 -4.63 -16.27 16.48
C ILE A 93 -5.47 -16.71 15.28
N ARG A 94 -5.85 -17.99 15.22
CA ARG A 94 -6.60 -18.60 14.12
C ARG A 94 -7.97 -17.95 13.90
N LEU A 95 -8.66 -17.58 14.97
CA LEU A 95 -10.02 -17.00 14.94
C LEU A 95 -10.05 -15.47 14.98
N ARG A 96 -8.88 -14.83 15.03
CA ARG A 96 -8.77 -13.37 15.12
C ARG A 96 -9.42 -12.65 13.93
N THR A 97 -10.28 -11.67 14.20
CA THR A 97 -11.03 -10.90 13.18
C THR A 97 -10.54 -9.46 13.01
N ASP A 98 -9.80 -8.90 13.96
CA ASP A 98 -9.26 -7.53 13.98
C ASP A 98 -8.00 -7.35 13.11
N LYS A 99 -7.86 -8.15 12.04
CA LYS A 99 -6.65 -8.13 11.21
C LYS A 99 -6.49 -6.76 10.53
N ILE A 100 -5.51 -6.01 11.00
CA ILE A 100 -4.97 -4.83 10.33
C ILE A 100 -4.16 -5.24 9.09
N GLY A 101 -4.27 -4.44 8.03
CA GLY A 101 -3.42 -4.55 6.85
C GLY A 101 -1.96 -4.21 7.18
N PHE A 102 -1.12 -4.12 6.15
CA PHE A 102 0.22 -3.54 6.27
C PHE A 102 0.13 -2.02 6.37
N ALA A 103 -0.52 -1.53 7.42
CA ALA A 103 -0.62 -0.10 7.67
C ALA A 103 0.75 0.39 8.14
N THR A 104 1.44 1.14 7.30
CA THR A 104 2.61 1.91 7.71
C THR A 104 2.17 2.91 8.78
N PRO A 105 2.93 3.10 9.88
CA PRO A 105 2.63 4.09 10.92
C PRO A 105 2.93 5.51 10.41
N MET A 106 2.35 5.87 9.27
CA MET A 106 2.64 7.07 8.50
C MET A 106 2.37 8.33 9.31
N ASN A 107 1.29 8.36 10.10
CA ASN A 107 1.02 9.49 10.97
C ASN A 107 2.11 9.70 12.01
N ASP A 108 2.66 8.62 12.56
CA ASP A 108 3.68 8.72 13.62
C ASP A 108 5.01 9.13 13.01
N TRP A 109 5.35 8.61 11.82
CA TRP A 109 6.51 9.05 11.05
C TRP A 109 6.43 10.51 10.65
N LEU A 110 5.29 10.96 10.12
CA LEU A 110 5.08 12.35 9.71
C LEU A 110 5.04 13.34 10.88
N LYS A 111 4.89 12.85 12.11
CA LYS A 111 4.99 13.65 13.34
C LYS A 111 6.36 13.60 13.99
N SER A 112 7.29 12.81 13.47
CA SER A 112 8.68 12.90 13.91
C SER A 112 9.24 14.29 13.57
N GLU A 113 10.17 14.76 14.41
CA GLU A 113 10.81 16.07 14.26
C GLU A 113 11.36 16.29 12.85
N LEU A 114 12.10 15.30 12.34
CA LEU A 114 12.66 15.31 10.98
C LEU A 114 11.59 15.55 9.89
N PHE A 115 10.47 14.82 9.94
CA PHE A 115 9.44 14.97 8.92
C PHE A 115 8.65 16.27 9.06
N ILE A 116 8.43 16.75 10.29
CA ILE A 116 7.81 18.05 10.51
C ILE A 116 8.68 19.15 9.92
N GLU A 117 9.97 19.17 10.23
CA GLU A 117 10.91 20.16 9.70
C GLU A 117 10.99 20.11 8.16
N LEU A 118 11.14 18.91 7.59
CA LEU A 118 11.14 18.73 6.13
C LEU A 118 9.86 19.27 5.50
N THR A 119 8.70 18.98 6.10
CA THR A 119 7.41 19.45 5.56
C THR A 119 7.27 20.97 5.67
N GLU A 120 7.73 21.58 6.76
CA GLU A 120 7.73 23.04 6.94
C GLU A 120 8.60 23.73 5.90
N ASN A 121 9.83 23.23 5.73
CA ASN A 121 10.77 23.77 4.74
C ASN A 121 10.22 23.66 3.31
N LEU A 122 9.52 22.57 2.99
CA LEU A 122 8.85 22.43 1.71
C LEU A 122 7.70 23.44 1.56
N ILE A 123 6.78 23.51 2.53
CA ILE A 123 5.61 24.40 2.48
C ILE A 123 6.02 25.88 2.43
N GLU A 124 7.14 26.26 3.05
CA GLU A 124 7.63 27.64 3.07
C GLU A 124 8.51 28.03 1.89
N SER A 125 8.89 27.09 1.04
CA SER A 125 9.64 27.42 -0.18
C SER A 125 8.83 28.22 -1.20
N ASP A 126 9.52 29.02 -2.01
CA ASP A 126 8.90 29.81 -3.08
C ASP A 126 8.27 28.88 -4.13
N SER A 127 8.94 27.80 -4.51
CA SER A 127 8.42 26.82 -5.47
C SER A 127 7.08 26.24 -5.03
N PHE A 128 6.93 25.89 -3.75
CA PHE A 128 5.69 25.35 -3.21
C PHE A 128 4.58 26.41 -3.15
N LYS A 129 4.93 27.64 -2.76
CA LYS A 129 4.01 28.80 -2.69
C LYS A 129 3.43 29.16 -4.05
N GLU A 130 4.22 29.03 -5.11
CA GLU A 130 3.86 29.41 -6.47
C GLU A 130 3.09 28.32 -7.24
N ARG A 131 3.00 27.09 -6.73
CA ARG A 131 2.25 26.02 -7.42
C ARG A 131 0.77 26.37 -7.54
N ILE A 132 0.24 26.24 -8.76
CA ILE A 132 -1.17 26.46 -9.08
C ILE A 132 -2.13 25.40 -8.52
N TYR A 133 -1.62 24.24 -8.09
CA TYR A 133 -2.43 23.08 -7.70
C TYR A 133 -3.07 23.21 -6.31
N TRP A 134 -2.57 24.10 -5.47
CA TRP A 134 -3.08 24.29 -4.12
C TRP A 134 -3.08 25.75 -3.68
N ASN A 135 -3.93 26.06 -2.72
CA ASN A 135 -3.87 27.33 -2.03
C ASN A 135 -2.89 27.22 -0.86
N TRP A 136 -1.68 27.77 -1.03
CA TRP A 136 -0.63 27.73 -0.02
C TRP A 136 -1.09 28.16 1.37
N LYS A 137 -1.85 29.25 1.49
CA LYS A 137 -2.35 29.75 2.79
C LYS A 137 -3.23 28.72 3.50
N LYS A 138 -4.05 27.99 2.74
CA LYS A 138 -4.89 26.90 3.28
C LYS A 138 -4.04 25.70 3.69
N VAL A 139 -3.07 25.30 2.87
CA VAL A 139 -2.15 24.19 3.16
C VAL A 139 -1.39 24.46 4.45
N LYS A 140 -0.73 25.62 4.58
CA LYS A 140 -0.01 26.03 5.79
C LYS A 140 -0.90 25.97 7.03
N LYS A 141 -2.11 26.54 6.95
CA LYS A 141 -3.07 26.53 8.08
C LYS A 141 -3.49 25.11 8.49
N GLU A 142 -3.71 24.22 7.52
CA GLU A 142 -4.09 22.84 7.80
C GLU A 142 -2.90 22.03 8.35
N PHE A 143 -1.69 22.28 7.87
CA PHE A 143 -0.46 21.69 8.41
C PHE A 143 -0.21 22.11 9.87
N GLU A 144 -0.41 23.38 10.22
CA GLU A 144 -0.33 23.83 11.61
C GLU A 144 -1.31 23.13 12.54
N LYS A 145 -2.54 22.87 12.07
CA LYS A 145 -3.51 22.08 12.85
C LYS A 145 -3.05 20.64 13.00
N TYR A 146 -2.44 20.06 11.97
CA TYR A 146 -1.90 18.70 11.99
C TYR A 146 -0.77 18.55 13.00
N LYS A 147 0.24 19.43 12.91
CA LYS A 147 1.38 19.51 13.83
C LYS A 147 0.91 19.63 15.28
N ASN A 148 -0.10 20.45 15.54
CA ASN A 148 -0.68 20.66 16.87
C ASN A 148 -1.74 19.61 17.29
N ASN A 149 -1.79 18.45 16.64
CA ASN A 149 -2.72 17.35 16.97
C ASN A 149 -4.22 17.68 16.88
N LYS A 150 -4.61 18.78 16.24
CA LYS A 150 -6.02 19.20 16.13
C LYS A 150 -6.79 18.48 15.02
N LYS A 151 -6.09 17.86 14.07
CA LYS A 151 -6.68 17.13 12.93
C LYS A 151 -5.66 16.14 12.38
N ASN A 152 -6.07 14.92 12.00
CA ASN A 152 -5.20 14.00 11.26
C ASN A 152 -5.41 14.16 9.75
N ILE A 153 -4.41 14.69 9.06
CA ILE A 153 -4.36 14.84 7.60
C ILE A 153 -3.07 14.22 7.03
N SER A 154 -2.54 13.20 7.70
CA SER A 154 -1.26 12.55 7.34
C SER A 154 -1.19 12.10 5.88
N LEU A 155 -2.29 11.60 5.31
CA LEU A 155 -2.37 11.23 3.89
C LEU A 155 -2.20 12.43 2.95
N ASP A 156 -2.74 13.59 3.31
CA ASP A 156 -2.63 14.79 2.46
C ASP A 156 -1.25 15.43 2.59
N VAL A 157 -0.69 15.46 3.80
CA VAL A 157 0.70 15.86 4.04
C VAL A 157 1.66 15.01 3.21
N TRP A 158 1.47 13.69 3.21
CA TRP A 158 2.28 12.78 2.38
C TRP A 158 2.20 13.12 0.89
N LYS A 159 1.00 13.42 0.37
CA LYS A 159 0.82 13.83 -1.03
C LYS A 159 1.55 15.13 -1.34
N TRP A 160 1.48 16.12 -0.45
CA TRP A 160 2.15 17.42 -0.63
C TRP A 160 3.66 17.25 -0.73
N ILE A 161 4.26 16.50 0.21
CA ILE A 161 5.70 16.20 0.22
C ILE A 161 6.09 15.51 -1.09
N ASN A 162 5.42 14.42 -1.44
CA ASN A 162 5.81 13.63 -2.61
C ASN A 162 5.63 14.41 -3.93
N LEU A 163 4.53 15.15 -4.07
CA LEU A 163 4.30 15.93 -5.29
C LEU A 163 5.33 17.04 -5.43
N GLU A 164 5.62 17.79 -4.37
CA GLU A 164 6.62 18.86 -4.44
C GLU A 164 8.02 18.32 -4.74
N LEU A 165 8.46 17.27 -4.05
CA LEU A 165 9.77 16.67 -4.30
C LEU A 165 9.88 16.13 -5.73
N TRP A 166 8.81 15.52 -6.24
CA TRP A 166 8.76 15.04 -7.63
C TRP A 166 8.85 16.19 -8.64
N LEU A 167 8.10 17.28 -8.43
CA LEU A 167 8.13 18.45 -9.31
C LEU A 167 9.53 19.08 -9.34
N ARG A 168 10.17 19.25 -8.18
CA ARG A 168 11.54 19.77 -8.11
C ARG A 168 12.54 18.89 -8.84
N MET A 169 12.39 17.57 -8.72
CA MET A 169 13.32 16.60 -9.30
C MET A 169 13.18 16.46 -10.81
N PHE A 170 11.95 16.50 -11.34
CA PHE A 170 11.70 16.16 -12.74
C PHE A 170 11.18 17.30 -13.61
N ILE A 171 10.71 18.39 -13.02
CA ILE A 171 10.15 19.54 -13.75
C ILE A 171 11.03 20.77 -13.59
N ASP A 172 11.42 21.09 -12.35
CA ASP A 172 12.22 22.30 -12.09
C ASP A 172 13.73 22.05 -12.24
N GLU A 173 14.16 20.78 -12.31
CA GLU A 173 15.57 20.33 -12.37
C GLU A 173 16.46 20.84 -11.22
N ASN A 174 15.87 21.33 -10.12
CA ASN A 174 16.55 21.94 -8.98
C ASN A 174 16.73 20.97 -7.80
N TRP A 175 17.10 19.71 -8.07
CA TRP A 175 17.29 18.71 -7.02
C TRP A 175 18.72 18.72 -6.47
N HIS A 176 18.87 19.11 -5.19
CA HIS A 176 20.10 18.93 -4.43
C HIS A 176 19.84 17.98 -3.26
N ILE A 177 20.62 16.87 -3.19
CA ILE A 177 20.52 15.81 -2.17
C ILE A 177 20.75 16.35 -0.74
N THR A 178 21.33 17.54 -0.60
CA THR A 178 21.75 18.15 0.68
C THR A 178 20.61 18.55 1.62
N TYR A 179 19.33 18.52 1.20
CA TYR A 179 18.21 18.98 2.03
C TYR A 179 17.54 17.92 2.91
N ILE A 180 18.00 16.66 2.88
CA ILE A 180 17.31 15.55 3.57
C ILE A 180 18.05 15.10 4.85
N ILE A 181 19.34 15.43 4.98
CA ILE A 181 20.17 15.01 6.12
C ILE A 181 21.17 16.13 6.43
N ASN A 182 20.78 17.06 7.30
CA ASN A 182 21.70 17.77 8.18
C ASN A 182 21.10 17.75 9.58
#